data_AF-A0A2V9QMM0-F1
#
_entry.id   AF-A0A2V9QMM0-F1
#
_cell.length_a   1.000
_cell.length_b   1.000
_cell.length_c   1.000
_cell.angle_alpha   90.00
_cell.angle_beta   90.00
_cell.angle_gamma   90.00
#
_symmetry.space_group_name_H-M   'P 1'
#
loop_
_entity.id
_entity.type
_entity.pdbx_description
1 polymer ?
#
loop_
_entity_poly.entity_id
_entity_poly.type
_entity_poly.pdbx_seq_one_letter_code
_entity_poly.pdbx_strand_id
1 'polypeptide(L)'
;MSTRIIEIEDAKDGEITEVVYEHPFIVRLCHWVNAIALFVLVGSGLQIFRAFPSFGVKIPQKDLINWPKSLAIGGWLGGALQWHLTFMWIYIASGLVYLCYQVFSGNYKQVLFGPRDVPGVWPMVRHYFLFGPKPPSKESYNSLQKHAYTSAIVLGILSVLTG
;
A
#
# COMPACT_ATOMS: atom_id res chain seq x y z
N MET A 1 18.93 -10.13 -6.36
CA MET A 1 19.86 -10.30 -5.22
C MET A 1 19.38 -11.53 -4.46
N SER A 2 20.25 -12.52 -4.31
CA SER A 2 19.97 -13.87 -3.80
C SER A 2 19.10 -13.83 -2.55
N THR A 3 17.99 -14.57 -2.55
CA THR A 3 17.31 -14.97 -1.32
C THR A 3 18.38 -15.52 -0.38
N ARG A 4 18.65 -14.83 0.75
CA ARG A 4 19.52 -15.40 1.78
C ARG A 4 18.73 -16.53 2.41
N ILE A 5 19.01 -17.74 1.94
CA ILE A 5 18.64 -18.97 2.61
C ILE A 5 19.58 -19.05 3.80
N ILE A 6 19.05 -18.88 5.01
CA ILE A 6 19.77 -19.21 6.22
C ILE A 6 19.24 -20.57 6.62
N GLU A 7 20.09 -21.59 6.50
CA GLU A 7 19.83 -22.89 7.12
C GLU A 7 19.95 -22.70 8.63
N ILE A 8 18.83 -22.88 9.32
CA ILE A 8 18.80 -22.90 10.78
C ILE A 8 18.59 -24.36 11.17
N GLU A 9 19.60 -24.94 11.82
CA GLU A 9 19.50 -26.27 12.41
C GLU A 9 18.71 -26.15 13.72
N ASP A 10 17.54 -26.80 13.78
CA ASP A 10 16.69 -26.76 14.96
C ASP A 10 17.34 -27.59 16.09
N ALA A 11 17.59 -26.94 17.23
CA ALA A 11 18.44 -27.50 18.30
C ALA A 11 17.81 -28.69 19.06
N LYS A 12 16.55 -29.05 18.77
CA LYS A 12 15.83 -30.17 19.40
C LYS A 12 15.63 -31.36 18.46
N ASP A 13 15.43 -31.09 17.18
CA ASP A 13 14.97 -32.04 16.16
C ASP A 13 16.12 -32.44 15.21
N GLY A 14 17.12 -31.57 15.05
CA GLY A 14 18.15 -31.69 14.01
C GLY A 14 17.63 -31.41 12.60
N GLU A 15 16.43 -30.83 12.47
CA GLU A 15 15.80 -30.53 11.18
C GLU A 15 16.37 -29.21 10.64
N ILE A 16 16.90 -29.25 9.40
CA ILE A 16 17.40 -28.06 8.73
C ILE A 16 16.21 -27.34 8.12
N THR A 17 15.82 -26.21 8.70
CA THR A 17 14.78 -25.37 8.11
C THR A 17 15.42 -24.26 7.28
N GLU A 18 15.13 -24.24 5.98
CA GLU A 18 15.53 -23.13 5.10
C GLU A 18 14.66 -21.92 5.39
N VAL A 19 15.19 -20.93 6.11
CA VAL A 19 14.48 -19.68 6.35
C VAL A 19 14.78 -18.70 5.24
N VAL A 20 13.77 -18.49 4.39
CA VAL A 20 13.81 -17.49 3.31
C VAL A 20 13.39 -16.13 3.87
N TYR A 21 14.27 -15.12 3.78
CA TYR A 21 13.87 -13.73 4.03
C TYR A 21 12.83 -13.27 3.00
N GLU A 22 11.55 -13.31 3.36
CA GLU A 22 10.45 -12.94 2.47
C GLU A 22 10.46 -11.43 2.13
N HIS A 23 10.88 -10.57 3.07
CA HIS A 23 10.83 -9.12 2.92
C HIS A 23 12.11 -8.38 3.36
N PRO A 24 12.81 -7.69 2.43
CA PRO A 24 13.96 -6.84 2.74
C PRO A 24 13.62 -5.75 3.76
N PHE A 25 14.59 -5.37 4.60
CA PHE A 25 14.41 -4.29 5.59
C PHE A 25 13.97 -2.98 4.94
N ILE A 26 14.56 -2.61 3.80
CA ILE A 26 14.21 -1.39 3.04
C ILE A 26 12.72 -1.38 2.66
N VAL A 27 12.21 -2.52 2.17
CA VAL A 27 10.79 -2.65 1.78
C VAL A 27 9.87 -2.44 2.99
N ARG A 28 10.21 -3.03 4.14
CA ARG A 28 9.44 -2.85 5.38
C ARG A 28 9.46 -1.41 5.86
N LEU A 29 10.62 -0.75 5.80
CA LEU A 29 10.76 0.66 6.17
C LEU A 29 9.89 1.55 5.28
N CYS A 30 10.01 1.41 3.95
CA CYS A 30 9.16 2.14 3.00
C CYS A 30 7.67 1.90 3.24
N HIS A 31 7.28 0.66 3.55
CA HIS A 31 5.90 0.32 3.85
C HIS A 31 5.37 1.07 5.09
N TRP A 32 6.10 1.04 6.21
CA TRP A 32 5.67 1.73 7.43
C TRP A 32 5.67 3.25 7.29
N VAL A 33 6.66 3.81 6.60
CA VAL A 33 6.68 5.24 6.25
C VAL A 33 5.45 5.60 5.42
N ASN A 34 5.13 4.81 4.40
CA ASN A 34 3.94 5.04 3.57
C ASN A 34 2.64 4.87 4.35
N ALA A 35 2.55 3.91 5.26
CA ALA A 35 1.36 3.71 6.08
C ALA A 35 1.08 4.93 6.98
N ILE A 36 2.12 5.45 7.65
CA ILE A 36 2.01 6.66 8.46
C ILE A 36 1.67 7.87 7.57
N ALA A 37 2.33 7.99 6.41
CA ALA A 37 2.08 9.11 5.50
C ALA A 37 0.66 9.10 4.94
N LEU A 38 0.15 7.95 4.52
CA LEU A 38 -1.23 7.81 4.05
C LEU A 38 -2.23 8.13 5.16
N PHE A 39 -1.98 7.70 6.40
CA PHE A 39 -2.84 8.05 7.53
C PHE A 39 -2.94 9.58 7.72
N VAL A 40 -1.80 10.26 7.69
CA VAL A 40 -1.74 11.73 7.80
C VAL A 40 -2.38 12.43 6.61
N LEU A 41 -2.10 11.96 5.38
CA LEU A 41 -2.66 12.51 4.14
C LEU A 41 -4.18 12.38 4.10
N VAL A 42 -4.73 11.23 4.50
CA VAL A 42 -6.19 11.03 4.57
C VAL A 42 -6.80 11.95 5.63
N GLY A 43 -6.24 11.97 6.85
CA GLY A 43 -6.79 12.80 7.93
C GLY A 43 -6.72 14.31 7.67
N SER A 44 -5.65 14.77 7.03
CA SER A 44 -5.48 16.18 6.62
C SER A 44 -6.29 16.52 5.36
N GLY A 45 -6.34 15.62 4.38
CA GLY A 45 -7.11 15.80 3.13
C GLY A 45 -8.61 15.89 3.38
N LEU A 46 -9.14 15.04 4.26
CA LEU A 46 -10.55 15.11 4.67
C LEU A 46 -10.87 16.40 5.44
N GLN A 47 -9.91 16.93 6.21
CA GLN A 47 -10.06 18.23 6.87
C GLN A 47 -10.07 19.39 5.86
N ILE A 48 -9.22 19.35 4.83
CA ILE A 48 -9.21 20.33 3.72
C ILE A 48 -10.56 20.29 2.99
N PHE A 49 -11.01 19.08 2.64
CA PHE A 49 -12.28 18.87 1.95
C PHE A 49 -13.48 19.40 2.74
N ARG A 50 -13.52 19.16 4.06
CA ARG A 50 -14.56 19.70 4.95
C ARG A 50 -14.54 21.23 5.04
N ALA A 51 -13.36 21.85 4.98
CA ALA A 51 -13.24 23.31 5.06
C ALA A 51 -13.67 24.01 3.75
N PHE A 52 -13.46 23.36 2.61
CA PHE A 52 -13.86 23.86 1.30
C PHE A 52 -14.43 22.73 0.42
N PRO A 53 -15.70 22.33 0.60
CA PRO A 53 -16.32 21.26 -0.18
C PRO A 53 -16.75 21.74 -1.59
N SER A 54 -15.80 22.32 -2.34
CA SER A 54 -16.05 22.83 -3.69
C SER A 54 -15.66 21.79 -4.73
N PHE A 55 -16.61 21.40 -5.57
CA PHE A 55 -16.36 20.63 -6.80
C PHE A 55 -16.56 21.50 -8.05
N GLY A 56 -16.42 22.82 -7.91
CA GLY A 56 -16.64 23.81 -8.96
C GLY A 56 -18.07 24.34 -9.01
N VAL A 57 -18.30 25.33 -9.91
CA VAL A 57 -19.53 26.14 -9.98
C VAL A 57 -20.81 25.31 -10.20
N LYS A 58 -20.67 24.11 -10.80
CA LYS A 58 -21.81 23.25 -11.18
C LYS A 58 -22.31 22.34 -10.07
N ILE A 59 -21.52 22.10 -9.02
CA ILE A 59 -21.87 21.14 -7.96
C ILE A 59 -22.14 21.93 -6.67
N PRO A 60 -23.35 21.80 -6.09
CA PRO A 60 -23.69 22.49 -4.85
C PRO A 60 -22.71 22.11 -3.73
N GLN A 61 -22.17 23.13 -3.09
CA GLN A 61 -21.25 23.03 -1.97
C GLN A 61 -22.03 22.58 -0.72
N LYS A 62 -22.32 21.28 -0.67
CA LYS A 62 -22.97 20.62 0.47
C LYS A 62 -21.92 19.85 1.25
N ASP A 63 -22.04 19.85 2.57
CA ASP A 63 -21.24 18.99 3.43
C ASP A 63 -21.61 17.52 3.18
N LEU A 64 -20.85 16.86 2.30
CA LEU A 64 -21.08 15.47 1.92
C LEU A 64 -20.64 14.49 3.02
N ILE A 65 -19.64 14.88 3.82
CA ILE A 65 -19.01 14.02 4.83
C ILE A 65 -18.83 14.81 6.14
N ASN A 66 -19.46 14.32 7.21
CA ASN A 66 -19.31 14.84 8.56
C ASN A 66 -18.14 14.14 9.26
N TRP A 67 -16.91 14.51 8.89
CA TRP A 67 -15.69 13.95 9.47
C TRP A 67 -15.47 14.43 10.92
N PRO A 68 -15.24 13.52 11.89
CA PRO A 68 -15.10 13.91 13.28
C PRO A 68 -13.83 14.73 13.51
N LYS A 69 -13.95 15.81 14.29
CA LYS A 69 -12.84 16.74 14.58
C LYS A 69 -11.65 16.05 15.28
N SER A 70 -11.88 14.95 15.99
CA SER A 70 -10.83 14.15 16.65
C SER A 70 -9.90 13.44 15.68
N LEU A 71 -10.37 13.12 14.47
CA LEU A 71 -9.58 12.52 13.40
C LEU A 71 -9.11 13.56 12.37
N ALA A 72 -9.44 14.84 12.57
CA ALA A 72 -9.00 15.91 11.69
C ALA A 72 -7.58 16.33 12.04
N ILE A 73 -6.64 16.07 11.14
CA ILE A 73 -5.23 16.42 11.34
C ILE A 73 -5.01 17.86 10.88
N GLY A 74 -4.25 18.62 11.68
CA GLY A 74 -3.89 20.01 11.41
C GLY A 74 -4.78 21.05 12.09
N GLY A 75 -5.92 20.68 12.69
CA GLY A 75 -6.78 21.54 13.52
C GLY A 75 -7.58 22.61 12.75
N TRP A 76 -6.89 23.44 11.97
CA TRP A 76 -7.42 24.48 11.08
C TRP A 76 -6.97 24.25 9.64
N LEU A 77 -7.50 25.03 8.69
CA LEU A 77 -7.20 24.83 7.26
C LEU A 77 -5.71 24.97 6.92
N GLY A 78 -5.05 26.03 7.38
CA GLY A 78 -3.63 26.25 7.09
C GLY A 78 -2.75 25.12 7.63
N GLY A 79 -3.06 24.61 8.82
CA GLY A 79 -2.36 23.48 9.42
C GLY A 79 -2.62 22.19 8.66
N ALA A 80 -3.86 21.93 8.24
CA ALA A 80 -4.18 20.77 7.42
C ALA A 80 -3.39 20.79 6.10
N LEU A 81 -3.31 21.95 5.43
CA LEU A 81 -2.48 22.12 4.22
C LEU A 81 -1.00 21.85 4.47
N GLN A 82 -0.43 22.39 5.56
CA GLN A 82 0.98 22.15 5.92
C GLN A 82 1.26 20.66 6.14
N TRP A 83 0.46 19.97 6.97
CA TRP A 83 0.62 18.53 7.20
C TRP A 83 0.45 17.73 5.91
N HIS A 84 -0.52 18.09 5.07
CA HIS A 84 -0.76 17.41 3.81
C HIS A 84 0.43 17.53 2.85
N LEU A 85 0.91 18.75 2.59
CA LEU A 85 2.04 18.98 1.69
C LEU A 85 3.33 18.34 2.22
N THR A 86 3.61 18.44 3.52
CA THR A 86 4.79 17.81 4.11
C THR A 86 4.80 16.30 3.93
N PHE A 87 3.68 15.62 4.22
CA PHE A 87 3.61 14.16 4.12
C PHE A 87 3.46 13.67 2.68
N MET A 88 2.95 14.50 1.77
CA MET A 88 2.95 14.21 0.34
C MET A 88 4.38 14.00 -0.16
N TRP A 89 5.32 14.89 0.19
CA TRP A 89 6.73 14.76 -0.21
C TRP A 89 7.40 13.53 0.39
N ILE A 90 7.09 13.20 1.65
CA ILE A 90 7.59 11.98 2.30
C ILE A 90 7.06 10.73 1.58
N TYR A 91 5.77 10.71 1.25
CA TYR A 91 5.13 9.62 0.52
C TYR A 91 5.73 9.44 -0.88
N ILE A 92 5.95 10.53 -1.62
CA ILE A 92 6.60 10.52 -2.94
C ILE A 92 8.03 9.99 -2.84
N ALA A 93 8.84 10.52 -1.92
CA ALA A 93 10.22 10.09 -1.76
C ALA A 93 10.33 8.60 -1.40
N SER A 94 9.52 8.14 -0.44
CA SER A 94 9.45 6.72 -0.05
C SER A 94 8.96 5.83 -1.19
N GLY A 95 7.93 6.27 -1.94
CA GLY A 95 7.43 5.59 -3.12
C GLY A 95 8.48 5.44 -4.22
N LEU A 96 9.26 6.49 -4.49
CA LEU A 96 10.36 6.45 -5.45
C LEU A 96 11.46 5.47 -5.02
N VAL A 97 11.85 5.48 -3.74
CA VAL A 97 12.83 4.52 -3.21
C VAL A 97 12.33 3.08 -3.39
N TYR A 98 11.05 2.83 -3.10
CA TYR A 98 10.44 1.52 -3.29
C TYR A 98 10.42 1.10 -4.77
N LEU A 99 10.00 1.98 -5.68
CA LEU A 99 9.97 1.69 -7.12
C LEU A 99 11.38 1.44 -7.68
N CYS A 100 12.36 2.27 -7.31
CA CYS A 100 13.76 2.06 -7.67
C CYS A 100 14.25 0.70 -7.17
N TYR A 101 14.00 0.36 -5.91
CA TYR A 101 14.35 -0.95 -5.35
C TYR A 101 13.72 -2.09 -6.16
N GLN A 102 12.46 -1.95 -6.54
CA GLN A 102 11.71 -2.96 -7.28
C GLN A 102 12.24 -3.17 -8.71
N VAL A 103 12.69 -2.09 -9.36
CA VAL A 103 13.31 -2.12 -10.70
C VAL A 103 14.72 -2.74 -10.63
N PHE A 104 15.57 -2.28 -9.72
CA PHE A 104 16.95 -2.77 -9.60
C PHE A 104 17.05 -4.21 -9.08
N SER A 105 16.11 -4.64 -8.23
CA SER A 105 16.07 -6.02 -7.74
C SER A 105 15.56 -7.01 -8.78
N GLY A 106 14.85 -6.55 -9.83
CA GLY A 106 14.21 -7.40 -10.83
C GLY A 106 12.95 -8.12 -10.33
N ASN A 107 12.59 -7.96 -9.05
CA ASN A 107 11.49 -8.67 -8.41
C ASN A 107 10.09 -8.13 -8.80
N TYR A 108 10.01 -7.10 -9.65
CA TYR A 108 8.73 -6.46 -10.02
C TYR A 108 7.73 -7.44 -10.64
N LYS A 109 8.20 -8.47 -11.37
CA LYS A 109 7.34 -9.47 -11.99
C LYS A 109 6.58 -10.35 -10.99
N GLN A 110 7.11 -10.48 -9.76
CA GLN A 110 6.46 -11.22 -8.69
C GLN A 110 5.41 -10.36 -7.97
N VAL A 111 5.52 -9.03 -8.02
CA VAL A 111 4.65 -8.10 -7.30
C VAL A 111 3.53 -7.55 -8.19
N LEU A 112 3.82 -7.29 -9.47
CA LEU A 112 2.85 -6.73 -10.40
C LEU A 112 1.85 -7.77 -10.89
N PHE A 113 0.59 -7.36 -10.94
CA PHE A 113 -0.52 -8.14 -11.45
C PHE A 113 -0.49 -8.14 -12.99
N GLY A 114 -0.40 -9.33 -13.58
CA GLY A 114 -0.42 -9.53 -15.02
C GLY A 114 -1.65 -10.30 -15.52
N PRO A 115 -1.81 -10.43 -16.85
CA PRO A 115 -2.90 -11.21 -17.44
C PRO A 115 -2.93 -12.68 -16.98
N ARG A 116 -1.77 -13.24 -16.61
CA ARG A 116 -1.62 -14.61 -16.11
C ARG A 116 -2.25 -14.81 -14.72
N ASP A 117 -2.40 -13.73 -13.95
CA ASP A 117 -2.93 -13.76 -12.59
C ASP A 117 -4.46 -13.66 -12.55
N VAL A 118 -5.10 -13.18 -13.62
CA VAL A 118 -6.56 -12.96 -13.70
C VAL A 118 -7.37 -14.21 -13.34
N PRO A 119 -7.07 -15.43 -13.86
CA PRO A 119 -7.83 -16.62 -13.50
C PRO A 119 -7.70 -17.01 -12.02
N GLY A 120 -6.63 -16.58 -11.35
CA GLY A 120 -6.37 -16.88 -9.94
C GLY A 120 -7.11 -15.97 -8.94
N VAL A 121 -7.70 -14.87 -9.40
CA VAL A 121 -8.40 -13.91 -8.51
C VAL A 121 -9.66 -14.52 -7.93
N TRP A 122 -10.55 -15.07 -8.76
CA TRP A 122 -11.85 -15.60 -8.30
C TRP A 122 -11.73 -16.77 -7.30
N PRO A 123 -10.87 -17.78 -7.52
CA PRO A 123 -10.63 -18.82 -6.51
C PRO A 123 -10.20 -18.25 -5.17
N MET A 124 -9.37 -17.19 -5.19
CA MET A 124 -8.87 -16.55 -3.98
C MET A 124 -9.93 -15.73 -3.26
N VAL A 125 -10.77 -15.00 -4.01
CA VAL A 125 -11.95 -14.31 -3.47
C VAL A 125 -12.90 -15.31 -2.81
N ARG A 126 -13.18 -16.44 -3.46
CA ARG A 126 -14.03 -17.49 -2.90
C ARG A 126 -13.44 -18.08 -1.62
N HIS A 127 -12.12 -18.30 -1.57
CA HIS A 127 -11.47 -18.80 -0.38
C HIS A 127 -11.59 -17.83 0.81
N TYR A 128 -11.27 -16.55 0.61
CA TYR A 128 -11.26 -15.58 1.71
C TYR A 128 -12.64 -15.06 2.12
N PHE A 129 -13.53 -14.80 1.16
CA PHE A 129 -14.82 -14.16 1.43
C PHE A 129 -16.00 -15.14 1.46
N LEU A 130 -15.86 -16.33 0.85
CA LEU A 130 -16.94 -17.29 0.69
C LEU A 130 -16.59 -18.68 1.25
N PHE A 131 -15.64 -18.75 2.19
CA PHE A 131 -15.20 -19.97 2.88
C PHE A 131 -14.86 -21.15 1.95
N GLY A 132 -14.39 -20.85 0.73
CA GLY A 132 -13.98 -21.87 -0.24
C GLY A 132 -12.70 -22.60 0.15
N PRO A 133 -12.39 -23.74 -0.48
CA PRO A 133 -11.12 -24.44 -0.25
C PRO A 133 -9.93 -23.59 -0.70
N LYS A 134 -8.80 -23.72 -0.01
CA LYS A 134 -7.58 -22.97 -0.31
C LYS A 134 -7.04 -23.39 -1.70
N PRO A 135 -6.91 -22.49 -2.67
CA PRO A 135 -6.31 -22.80 -3.95
C PRO A 135 -4.79 -23.05 -3.81
N PRO A 136 -4.18 -23.87 -4.67
CA PRO A 136 -2.75 -24.17 -4.61
C PRO A 136 -1.90 -22.92 -4.83
N SER A 137 -0.91 -22.69 -3.97
CA SER A 137 0.04 -21.57 -4.10
C SER A 137 1.13 -21.91 -5.11
N LYS A 138 1.10 -21.26 -6.28
CA LYS A 138 2.11 -21.45 -7.34
C LYS A 138 3.26 -20.45 -7.28
N GLU A 139 3.10 -19.36 -6.54
CA GLU A 139 4.05 -18.26 -6.44
C GLU A 139 4.05 -17.71 -5.01
N SER A 140 5.09 -16.94 -4.66
CA SER A 140 5.23 -16.28 -3.35
C SER A 140 4.07 -15.34 -3.02
N TYR A 141 3.50 -14.68 -4.04
CA TYR A 141 2.34 -13.80 -3.90
C TYR A 141 1.14 -14.39 -4.63
N ASN A 142 -0.02 -14.37 -3.96
CA ASN A 142 -1.26 -14.79 -4.59
C ASN A 142 -1.79 -13.70 -5.54
N SER A 143 -2.68 -14.10 -6.46
CA SER A 143 -3.23 -13.19 -7.47
C SER A 143 -3.98 -11.98 -6.88
N LEU A 144 -4.64 -12.15 -5.73
CA LEU A 144 -5.35 -11.06 -5.05
C LEU A 144 -4.39 -10.07 -4.38
N GLN A 145 -3.29 -10.55 -3.81
CA GLN A 145 -2.20 -9.72 -3.27
C GLN A 145 -1.52 -8.90 -4.38
N LYS A 146 -1.16 -9.53 -5.49
CA LYS A 146 -0.60 -8.83 -6.66
C LYS A 146 -1.53 -7.73 -7.16
N HIS A 147 -2.84 -8.03 -7.23
CA HIS A 147 -3.85 -7.04 -7.58
C HIS A 147 -3.85 -5.87 -6.59
N ALA A 148 -3.85 -6.16 -5.28
CA ALA A 148 -3.79 -5.13 -4.25
C ALA A 148 -2.53 -4.26 -4.38
N TYR A 149 -1.33 -4.84 -4.53
CA TYR A 149 -0.09 -4.09 -4.70
C TYR A 149 -0.11 -3.21 -5.95
N THR A 150 -0.58 -3.77 -7.07
CA THR A 150 -0.65 -3.04 -8.34
C THR A 150 -1.63 -1.87 -8.23
N SER A 151 -2.80 -2.09 -7.63
CA SER A 151 -3.78 -1.03 -7.40
C SER A 151 -3.24 0.07 -6.49
N ALA A 152 -2.52 -0.29 -5.41
CA ALA A 152 -1.93 0.69 -4.50
C ALA A 152 -0.87 1.56 -5.20
N ILE A 153 -0.03 0.98 -6.05
CA ILE A 153 0.95 1.73 -6.84
C ILE A 153 0.25 2.68 -7.82
N VAL A 154 -0.72 2.18 -8.58
CA VAL A 154 -1.44 2.98 -9.58
C VAL A 154 -2.21 4.12 -8.92
N LEU A 155 -2.96 3.85 -7.85
CA LEU A 155 -3.71 4.86 -7.12
C LEU A 155 -2.78 5.86 -6.43
N GLY A 156 -1.63 5.41 -5.91
CA GLY A 156 -0.62 6.31 -5.35
C GLY A 156 -0.06 7.28 -6.40
N ILE A 157 0.28 6.78 -7.59
CA ILE A 157 0.73 7.62 -8.71
C ILE A 157 -0.36 8.60 -9.13
N LEU A 158 -1.59 8.12 -9.32
CA LEU A 158 -2.72 8.98 -9.67
C LEU A 158 -2.94 10.07 -8.63
N SER A 159 -2.91 9.72 -7.33
CA SER A 159 -3.04 10.69 -6.24
C SER A 159 -1.99 11.79 -6.30
N VAL A 160 -0.75 11.47 -6.65
CA VAL A 160 0.34 12.46 -6.79
C VAL A 160 0.14 13.34 -8.02
N LEU A 161 -0.37 12.78 -9.12
CA LEU A 161 -0.63 13.54 -10.34
C LEU A 161 -1.86 14.47 -10.24
N THR A 162 -2.82 14.13 -9.37
CA THR A 162 -4.04 14.92 -9.17
C THR A 162 -3.99 15.88 -7.98
N GLY A 163 -3.06 15.68 -7.05
CA GLY A 163 -2.85 16.53 -5.88
C GLY A 163 -2.27 17.88 -6.25
#